data_AF-A0A852VCV1-F1
#
_entry.id   AF-A0A852VCV1-F1
#
_cell.length_a   1.000
_cell.length_b   1.000
_cell.length_c   1.000
_cell.angle_alpha   90.00
_cell.angle_beta   90.00
_cell.angle_gamma   90.00
#
_symmetry.space_group_name_H-M   'P 1'
#
loop_
_entity.id
_entity.type
_entity.pdbx_description
1 polymer ?
#
loop_
_entity_poly.entity_id
_entity_poly.type
_entity_poly.pdbx_seq_one_letter_code
_entity_poly.pdbx_strand_id
1 'polypeptide(L)'
;MGQIAEPYKMSLAAVSKHLQVLERADLIRREKKGNFRMVQLNADSLRAAQAWLAYYETFWTGQLDALQNYLETAETPGEDVRNGNSGAGTEEE
;
A
#
# COMPACT_ATOMS: atom_id res chain seq x y z
N MET A 1 7.79 -29.40 -17.32
CA MET A 1 8.28 -29.23 -15.94
C MET A 1 9.75 -28.87 -15.89
N GLY A 2 10.62 -29.41 -16.76
CA GLY A 2 12.04 -29.05 -16.81
C GLY A 2 12.32 -27.55 -16.95
N GLN A 3 11.69 -26.86 -17.91
CA GLN A 3 11.95 -25.44 -18.19
C GLN A 3 11.62 -24.48 -17.02
N ILE A 4 10.62 -24.78 -16.18
CA ILE A 4 10.28 -23.91 -15.05
C ILE A 4 11.27 -24.09 -13.91
N ALA A 5 11.87 -25.27 -13.77
CA ALA A 5 12.84 -25.55 -12.70
C ALA A 5 14.28 -25.18 -13.07
N GLU A 6 14.58 -25.05 -14.36
CA GLU A 6 15.88 -24.73 -14.94
C GLU A 6 16.56 -23.46 -14.37
N PRO A 7 15.84 -22.34 -14.13
CA PRO A 7 16.45 -21.13 -13.56
C PRO A 7 16.57 -21.16 -12.03
N TYR A 8 16.00 -22.13 -11.33
CA TYR A 8 15.99 -22.15 -9.88
C TYR A 8 16.98 -23.16 -9.30
N LYS A 9 17.77 -22.73 -8.31
CA LYS A 9 18.65 -23.62 -7.51
C LYS A 9 17.83 -24.45 -6.50
N MET A 10 16.78 -25.14 -6.95
CA MET A 10 15.94 -25.97 -6.09
C MET A 10 15.55 -27.27 -6.78
N SER A 11 15.21 -28.29 -5.99
CA SER A 11 14.81 -29.59 -6.54
C SER A 11 13.46 -29.52 -7.27
N LEU A 12 13.25 -30.42 -8.23
CA LEU A 12 11.97 -30.52 -8.96
C LEU A 12 10.76 -30.74 -8.03
N ALA A 13 10.97 -31.43 -6.91
CA ALA A 13 9.94 -31.62 -5.88
C ALA A 13 9.59 -30.30 -5.18
N ALA A 14 10.59 -29.45 -4.89
CA ALA A 14 10.38 -28.13 -4.31
C ALA A 14 9.59 -27.22 -5.28
N VAL A 15 9.99 -27.16 -6.55
CA VAL A 15 9.25 -26.40 -7.58
C VAL A 15 7.81 -26.88 -7.68
N SER A 16 7.58 -28.20 -7.70
CA SER A 16 6.22 -28.77 -7.76
C SER A 16 5.36 -28.32 -6.57
N LYS A 17 5.94 -28.32 -5.36
CA LYS A 17 5.25 -27.86 -4.14
C LYS A 17 4.92 -26.37 -4.20
N HIS A 18 5.83 -25.52 -4.67
CA HIS A 18 5.55 -24.10 -4.87
C HIS A 18 4.44 -23.87 -5.90
N LEU A 19 4.50 -24.57 -7.03
CA LEU A 19 3.43 -24.48 -8.04
C LEU A 19 2.08 -24.94 -7.48
N GLN A 20 2.05 -25.98 -6.62
CA GLN A 20 0.80 -26.41 -5.97
C GLN A 20 0.23 -25.34 -5.04
N VAL A 21 1.07 -24.63 -4.29
CA VAL A 21 0.62 -23.51 -3.45
C VAL A 21 0.10 -22.36 -4.31
N LEU A 22 0.80 -22.00 -5.38
CA LEU A 22 0.39 -20.94 -6.29
C LEU A 22 -0.93 -21.27 -7.01
N GLU A 23 -1.14 -22.53 -7.39
CA GLU A 23 -2.40 -22.97 -8.01
C GLU A 23 -3.55 -22.97 -7.00
N ARG A 24 -3.30 -23.39 -5.75
CA ARG A 24 -4.32 -23.32 -4.68
C ARG A 24 -4.71 -21.88 -4.32
N ALA A 25 -3.78 -20.95 -4.46
CA ALA A 25 -4.04 -19.52 -4.31
C ALA A 25 -4.67 -18.88 -5.56
N ASP A 26 -5.01 -19.69 -6.58
CA ASP A 26 -5.52 -19.29 -7.89
C ASP A 26 -4.59 -18.35 -8.70
N LEU A 27 -3.34 -18.17 -8.25
CA LEU A 27 -2.34 -17.29 -8.86
C LEU A 27 -1.78 -17.84 -10.18
N ILE A 28 -1.88 -19.15 -10.40
CA ILE A 28 -1.49 -19.80 -11.65
C ILE A 28 -2.55 -20.80 -12.11
N ARG A 29 -2.68 -20.99 -13.42
CA ARG A 29 -3.46 -22.06 -14.02
C ARG A 29 -2.54 -23.10 -14.67
N ARG A 30 -2.91 -24.37 -14.51
CA ARG A 30 -2.23 -25.49 -15.15
C ARG A 30 -3.12 -26.20 -16.15
N GLU A 31 -2.65 -26.26 -17.39
CA GLU A 31 -3.30 -27.03 -18.45
C GLU A 31 -2.38 -28.13 -18.97
N LYS A 32 -2.94 -29.32 -19.15
CA LYS A 32 -2.23 -30.43 -19.79
C LYS A 32 -2.39 -30.31 -21.31
N LYS A 33 -1.32 -29.98 -22.02
CA LYS A 33 -1.26 -30.01 -23.49
C LYS A 33 -0.39 -31.19 -23.93
N GLY A 34 -1.05 -32.31 -24.26
CA GLY A 34 -0.38 -33.55 -24.65
C GLY A 34 0.58 -34.06 -23.57
N ASN A 35 1.88 -34.09 -23.90
CA ASN A 35 2.95 -34.58 -23.02
C ASN A 35 3.57 -33.50 -22.11
N PHE A 36 3.18 -32.23 -22.28
CA PHE A 36 3.69 -31.14 -21.44
C PHE A 36 2.56 -30.47 -20.64
N ARG A 37 2.96 -29.84 -19.54
CA ARG A 37 2.08 -29.04 -18.70
C ARG A 37 2.41 -27.58 -18.94
N MET A 38 1.44 -26.84 -19.42
CA MET A 38 1.50 -25.38 -19.55
C MET A 38 1.18 -24.78 -18.17
N VAL A 39 2.00 -23.84 -17.72
CA VAL A 39 1.74 -23.04 -16.52
C VAL A 39 1.56 -21.60 -16.97
N GLN A 40 0.46 -20.98 -16.60
CA GLN A 40 0.18 -19.58 -16.91
C GLN A 40 -0.13 -18.82 -15.63
N LEU A 41 0.35 -17.58 -15.54
CA LEU A 41 -0.01 -16.68 -14.44
C LEU A 41 -1.45 -16.21 -14.62
N ASN A 42 -2.21 -16.21 -13.52
CA ASN A 42 -3.54 -15.65 -13.46
C ASN A 42 -3.43 -14.22 -12.87
N ALA A 43 -3.50 -13.21 -13.74
CA ALA A 43 -3.45 -11.81 -13.30
C ALA A 43 -4.73 -11.39 -12.54
N ASP A 44 -5.86 -12.07 -12.77
CA ASP A 44 -7.14 -11.72 -12.16
C ASP A 44 -7.12 -11.94 -10.64
N SER A 45 -6.49 -13.03 -10.19
CA SER A 45 -6.33 -13.33 -8.76
C SER A 45 -5.48 -12.30 -8.01
N LEU A 46 -4.54 -11.62 -8.68
CA LEU A 46 -3.77 -10.54 -8.05
C LEU A 46 -4.60 -9.27 -7.85
N ARG A 47 -5.65 -9.06 -8.65
CA ARG A 47 -6.47 -7.85 -8.62
C ARG A 47 -7.17 -7.65 -7.28
N ALA A 48 -7.63 -8.73 -6.66
CA ALA A 48 -8.26 -8.67 -5.34
C ALA A 48 -7.27 -8.20 -4.26
N ALA A 49 -6.04 -8.74 -4.28
CA ALA A 49 -4.98 -8.31 -3.38
C ALA A 49 -4.57 -6.85 -3.63
N GLN A 50 -4.46 -6.44 -4.89
CA GLN A 50 -4.18 -5.05 -5.27
C GLN A 50 -5.28 -4.10 -4.76
N ALA A 51 -6.55 -4.44 -4.96
CA ALA A 51 -7.67 -3.62 -4.50
C ALA A 51 -7.67 -3.45 -2.97
N TRP A 52 -7.37 -4.54 -2.25
CA TRP A 52 -7.24 -4.50 -0.79
C TRP A 52 -6.08 -3.61 -0.34
N LEU A 53 -4.91 -3.70 -1.00
CA LEU A 53 -3.77 -2.83 -0.72
C LEU A 53 -4.10 -1.35 -0.99
N ALA A 54 -4.74 -1.04 -2.12
CA ALA A 54 -5.13 0.33 -2.48
C ALA A 54 -6.11 0.95 -1.47
N TYR A 55 -7.03 0.14 -0.94
CA TYR A 55 -7.92 0.57 0.14
C TYR A 55 -7.13 0.98 1.40
N TYR A 56 -6.16 0.16 1.80
CA TYR A 56 -5.33 0.45 2.96
C TYR A 56 -4.39 1.64 2.74
N GLU A 57 -3.84 1.79 1.54
CA GLU A 57 -3.05 2.95 1.16
C GLU A 57 -3.84 4.24 1.40
N THR A 58 -5.05 4.32 0.86
CA THR A 58 -5.94 5.49 1.05
C THR A 58 -6.25 5.74 2.52
N PHE A 59 -6.54 4.68 3.29
CA PHE A 59 -6.81 4.78 4.72
C PHE A 59 -5.62 5.36 5.49
N TRP A 60 -4.41 4.84 5.26
CA TRP A 60 -3.23 5.29 5.99
C TRP A 60 -2.77 6.68 5.57
N THR A 61 -2.87 7.03 4.29
CA THR A 61 -2.55 8.39 3.81
C THR A 61 -3.39 9.43 4.55
N GLY A 62 -4.72 9.24 4.64
CA GLY A 62 -5.57 10.19 5.35
C GLY A 62 -5.26 10.30 6.86
N GLN A 63 -4.92 9.19 7.50
CA GLN A 63 -4.53 9.20 8.92
C GLN A 63 -3.20 9.92 9.15
N LEU A 64 -2.24 9.75 8.23
CA LEU A 64 -0.94 10.42 8.29
C LEU A 64 -1.06 11.91 7.99
N ASP A 65 -1.90 12.31 7.03
CA ASP A 65 -2.19 13.72 6.74
C ASP A 65 -2.83 14.41 7.95
N ALA A 66 -3.79 13.74 8.62
CA ALA A 66 -4.40 14.26 9.84
C ALA A 66 -3.39 14.42 10.98
N LEU A 67 -2.47 13.45 11.12
CA LEU A 67 -1.39 13.53 12.10
C LEU A 67 -0.42 14.69 11.77
N GLN A 68 -0.05 14.86 10.50
CA GLN A 68 0.79 15.96 10.05
C GLN A 68 0.14 17.32 10.40
N ASN A 69 -1.13 17.51 10.05
CA ASN A 69 -1.86 18.75 10.34
C ASN A 69 -1.92 19.05 11.85
N TYR A 70 -2.12 18.03 12.68
CA TYR A 70 -2.12 18.18 14.13
C TYR A 70 -0.76 18.65 14.67
N LEU A 71 0.34 18.07 14.17
CA LEU A 71 1.69 18.46 14.56
C LEU A 71 2.02 19.90 14.11
N GLU A 72 1.69 20.27 12.88
CA GLU A 72 1.93 21.63 12.36
C GLU A 72 1.12 22.70 13.12
N THR A 73 -0.11 22.38 13.52
CA THR A 73 -0.95 23.26 14.34
C THR A 73 -0.44 23.36 15.79
N ALA A 74 0.14 22.27 16.32
CA ALA A 74 0.72 22.27 17.66
C ALA A 74 2.08 23.00 17.73
N GLU A 75 2.82 23.07 16.61
CA GLU A 75 4.10 23.78 16.50
C GLU A 75 3.98 25.28 16.21
N THR A 76 2.77 25.82 16.04
CA THR A 76 2.51 27.27 15.99
C THR A 76 1.99 27.76 17.35
N PRO A 77 2.86 28.00 18.35
CA PRO A 77 2.47 28.68 19.57
C PRO A 77 2.01 30.10 19.22
N GLY A 78 0.83 30.44 19.74
CA GLY A 78 0.06 31.62 19.38
C GLY A 78 0.85 32.91 19.22
N GLU A 79 0.70 33.51 18.05
CA GLU A 79 0.91 34.93 17.83
C GLU A 79 -0.23 35.68 18.55
N ASP A 80 0.00 35.95 19.84
CA ASP A 80 -0.84 36.75 20.72
C ASP A 80 -0.84 38.20 20.22
N VAL A 81 -1.64 38.48 19.18
CA VAL A 81 -1.89 39.83 18.66
C VAL A 81 -2.76 40.59 19.67
N ARG A 82 -2.12 41.09 20.73
CA ARG A 82 -2.65 42.18 21.54
C ARG A 82 -2.53 43.49 20.75
N ASN A 83 -3.48 43.75 19.86
CA ASN A 83 -3.73 45.10 19.36
C ASN A 83 -5.16 45.53 19.71
N GLY A 84 -5.33 45.90 20.97
CA GLY A 84 -6.45 46.71 21.45
C GLY A 84 -5.97 48.13 21.66
N ASN A 85 -5.98 48.90 20.57
CA ASN A 85 -5.95 50.35 20.46
C ASN A 85 -6.42 51.10 21.73
N SER A 86 -5.48 51.61 22.54
CA SER A 86 -5.75 52.72 23.48
C SER A 86 -5.61 54.02 22.70
N GLY A 87 -6.73 54.48 22.17
CA GLY A 87 -6.84 55.76 21.51
C GLY A 87 -6.47 56.90 22.46
N ALA A 88 -5.56 57.74 21.99
CA ALA A 88 -5.37 59.08 22.51
C ALA A 88 -6.65 59.92 22.34
N GLY A 89 -7.03 60.61 23.41
CA GLY A 89 -7.98 61.73 23.45
C GLY A 89 -7.76 62.44 24.80
N THR A 90 -6.93 63.48 24.85
CA THR A 90 -7.28 64.92 24.77
C THR A 90 -8.12 65.44 25.94
N GLU A 91 -7.44 66.26 26.76
CA GLU A 91 -7.86 67.57 27.28
C GLU A 91 -8.77 67.72 28.52
N GLU A 92 -8.35 68.70 29.35
CA GLU A 92 -9.06 69.49 30.38
C GLU A 92 -9.34 68.76 31.72
N GLU A 93 -8.99 69.27 32.91
CA GLU A 93 -8.90 70.64 33.44
C GLU A 93 -7.89 70.74 34.61
#